data_AF-A0A0K0D065-F1
#
_entry.id   AF-A0A0K0D065-F1
#
_cell.length_a   1.000
_cell.length_b   1.000
_cell.length_c   1.000
_cell.angle_alpha   90.00
_cell.angle_beta   90.00
_cell.angle_gamma   90.00
#
_symmetry.space_group_name_H-M   'P 1'
#
loop_
_entity.id
_entity.type
_entity.pdbx_description
1 polymer ?
#
loop_
_entity_poly.entity_id
_entity_poly.type
_entity_poly.pdbx_seq_one_letter_code
_entity_poly.pdbx_strand_id
1 'polypeptide(L)' 'MKCSNNSDCRLKPVFGFVEPSGSAQTEITRTREAPKEDKLVTQWATVPADATDA' A
#
# COMPACT_ATOMS: atom_id res chain seq x y z
N MET A 1 1.81 1.14 -3.90
CA MET A 1 0.37 1.39 -3.68
C MET A 1 0.02 2.82 -4.04
N LYS A 2 -1.22 3.09 -4.45
CA LYS A 2 -1.71 4.44 -4.77
C LYS A 2 -3.00 4.73 -4.00
N CYS A 3 -3.14 5.94 -3.46
CA CYS A 3 -4.33 6.39 -2.74
C CYS A 3 -4.91 7.64 -3.41
N SER A 4 -6.24 7.79 -3.42
CA SER A 4 -6.91 9.01 -3.89
C SER A 4 -6.74 10.20 -2.93
N ASN A 5 -6.31 9.96 -1.69
CA ASN A 5 -6.17 10.98 -0.66
C ASN A 5 -4.99 10.72 0.27
N ASN A 6 -3.81 11.21 -0.11
CA ASN A 6 -2.60 11.13 0.72
C ASN A 6 -2.53 12.23 1.81
N SER A 7 -3.43 13.22 1.76
CA SER A 7 -3.48 14.28 2.78
C SER A 7 -3.98 13.75 4.11
N ASP A 8 -5.00 12.88 4.04
CA ASP A 8 -5.69 12.40 5.23
C ASP A 8 -5.51 10.89 5.49
N CYS A 9 -5.09 10.13 4.47
CA CYS A 9 -4.74 8.72 4.64
C CYS A 9 -3.23 8.54 4.49
N ARG A 10 -2.58 8.04 5.54
CA ARG A 10 -1.18 7.63 5.49
C ARG A 10 -1.08 6.11 5.36
N LEU A 11 -0.33 5.66 4.36
CA LEU A 11 -0.13 4.24 4.05
C LEU A 11 1.28 3.79 4.41
N LYS A 12 1.40 2.62 5.05
CA LYS A 12 2.70 1.99 5.35
C LYS A 12 2.64 0.46 5.25
N PRO A 13 3.60 -0.20 4.58
CA PRO A 13 4.55 0.41 3.64
C PRO A 13 3.83 0.91 2.38
N VAL A 14 4.47 1.64 1.46
CA VAL A 14 3.87 2.00 0.15
C VAL A 14 4.24 0.98 -0.92
N PHE A 15 5.42 0.37 -0.78
CA PHE A 15 5.99 -0.66 -1.63
C PHE A 15 6.48 -1.83 -0.77
N GLY A 16 6.56 -3.03 -1.35
CA GLY A 16 7.01 -4.21 -0.63
C GLY A 16 6.81 -5.49 -1.43
N PHE A 17 7.52 -6.53 -1.03
CA PHE A 17 7.42 -7.86 -1.61
C PHE A 17 6.40 -8.72 -0.87
N VAL A 18 5.85 -9.69 -1.58
CA VAL A 18 5.04 -10.77 -1.01
C VAL A 18 5.61 -12.08 -1.52
N GLU A 19 6.05 -12.93 -0.61
CA GLU A 19 6.56 -14.26 -0.94
C GLU A 19 5.48 -15.14 -1.57
N PRO A 20 5.83 -16.15 -2.39
CA PRO A 20 4.87 -17.11 -2.91
C PRO A 20 4.03 -17.73 -1.79
N SER A 21 2.70 -17.63 -1.92
CA SER A 21 1.73 -18.08 -0.90
C SER A 21 1.85 -17.39 0.47
N GLY A 22 2.65 -16.32 0.57
CA GLY A 22 2.80 -15.49 1.76
C GLY A 22 1.73 -14.39 1.83
N SER A 23 1.85 -13.56 2.87
CA SER A 23 1.04 -12.36 3.04
C SER A 23 1.91 -11.22 3.56
N ALA A 24 1.52 -9.98 3.25
CA ALA A 24 2.14 -8.78 3.77
C ALA A 24 1.07 -7.86 4.34
N GLN A 25 1.34 -7.31 5.53
CA GLN A 25 0.42 -6.38 6.18
C GLN A 25 0.65 -4.95 5.66
N THR A 26 -0.43 -4.21 5.47
CA THR A 26 -0.41 -2.77 5.20
C THR A 26 -1.26 -2.06 6.25
N GLU A 27 -0.71 -1.01 6.83
CA GLU A 27 -1.37 -0.13 7.77
C GLU A 27 -1.93 1.11 7.04
N ILE A 28 -3.16 1.48 7.38
CA ILE A 28 -3.83 2.68 6.90
C ILE A 28 -4.20 3.53 8.11
N THR A 29 -3.57 4.69 8.25
CA THR A 29 -3.90 5.66 9.31
C THR A 29 -4.72 6.80 8.71
N ARG A 30 -5.93 7.03 9.21
CA ARG A 30 -6.84 8.12 8.77
C ARG A 30 -6.83 9.26 9.79
N THR A 31 -6.58 10.49 9.35
CA THR A 31 -6.76 11.69 10.19
C THR A 31 -8.24 12.01 10.35
N ARG A 32 -8.58 12.69 11.47
CA ARG A 32 -9.98 13.07 11.76
C ARG A 32 -10.38 14.23 10.84
N GLU A 33 -11.11 13.90 9.78
CA GLU A 33 -11.66 14.85 8.80
C GLU A 33 -13.13 14.54 8.51
N ALA A 34 -13.76 15.41 7.71
CA ALA A 34 -15.13 15.20 7.25
C ALA A 34 -15.28 13.85 6.52
N PRO A 35 -16.44 13.17 6.64
CA PRO A 35 -16.71 11.94 5.91
C PRO A 35 -16.54 12.12 4.41
N LYS A 36 -15.77 11.22 3.79
CA LYS A 36 -15.50 11.21 2.36
C LYS A 36 -15.24 9.78 1.89
N GLU A 37 -15.61 9.47 0.66
CA GLU A 37 -15.21 8.24 -0.01
C GLU A 37 -13.83 8.39 -0.66
N ASP A 38 -12.90 7.50 -0.29
CA ASP A 38 -11.54 7.44 -0.82
C ASP A 38 -11.24 6.02 -1.35
N LYS A 39 -10.25 5.90 -2.24
CA LYS A 39 -9.84 4.67 -2.92
C LYS A 39 -8.36 4.36 -2.66
N LEU A 40 -8.05 3.08 -2.46
CA LEU A 40 -6.69 2.54 -2.48
C LEU A 40 -6.56 1.52 -3.61
N VAL A 41 -5.42 1.55 -4.33
CA VAL A 41 -5.09 0.61 -5.40
C VAL A 41 -3.72 -0.02 -5.13
N THR A 42 -3.71 -1.34 -5.08
CA THR A 42 -2.48 -2.15 -5.06
C THR A 42 -2.15 -2.57 -6.49
N GLN A 43 -0.98 -2.16 -6.96
CA GLN A 43 -0.40 -2.64 -8.22
C GLN A 43 0.68 -3.66 -7.88
N TRP A 44 0.78 -4.72 -8.66
CA TRP A 44 1.72 -5.81 -8.43
C TRP A 44 2.38 -6.22 -9.74
N ALA A 45 3.54 -6.85 -9.63
CA ALA A 45 4.30 -7.46 -10.70
C ALA A 45 5.10 -8.64 -10.14
N THR A 46 5.48 -9.59 -11.00
CA THR A 46 6.47 -10.61 -10.66
C THR A 46 7.87 -10.02 -10.75
N VAL A 47 8.74 -10.37 -9.82
CA VAL A 47 10.13 -9.89 -9.77
C VAL A 47 11.12 -11.06 -9.71
N PRO A 48 12.37 -10.87 -10.15
CA PRO A 48 13.46 -11.81 -9.88
C PRO A 48 13.66 -12.03 -8.37
N ALA A 49 14.15 -13.21 -7.99
CA ALA A 49 14.38 -13.56 -6.58
C ALA A 49 15.46 -12.71 -5.89
N ASP A 50 16.33 -12.06 -6.66
CA ASP A 50 17.41 -11.18 -6.20
C ASP A 50 17.06 -9.68 -6.24
N ALA A 51 15.80 -9.34 -6.52
CA ALA A 51 15.33 -7.97 -6.44
C ALA A 51 15.42 -7.46 -4.99
N THR A 52 16.01 -6.27 -4.82
CA THR A 52 16.23 -5.66 -3.49
C THR A 52 15.46 -4.36 -3.28
N ASP A 53 14.89 -3.81 -4.34
CA ASP A 53 14.09 -2.58 -4.33
C ASP A 53 12.68 -2.86 -4.84
N ALA A 54 11.67 -2.36 -4.12
CA ALA A 54 10.26 -2.75 -4.26
C ALA A 54 9.36 -1.60 -4.72
#